data_AF-A0A0Q4DSK6-F1
#
_entry.id   AF-A0A0Q4DSK6-F1
#
_cell.length_a   1.000
_cell.length_b   1.000
_cell.length_c   1.000
_cell.angle_alpha   90.00
_cell.angle_beta   90.00
_cell.angle_gamma   90.00
#
_symmetry.space_group_name_H-M   'P 1'
#
loop_
_entity.id
_entity.type
_entity.pdbx_description
1 polymer ?
#
loop_
_entity_poly.entity_id
_entity_poly.type
_entity_poly.pdbx_seq_one_letter_code
_entity_poly.pdbx_strand_id
1 'polypeptide(L)' 'MSDTVDPDAPRPIVAEVVRGTPTEEELAAAIVVVSESYVREVADATVPDETPRSRWELSARGLRTPLNRTAGWHGFTG' A
#
# COMPACT_ATOMS: atom_id res chain seq x y z
N MET A 1 -4.68 -23.39 -1.19
CA MET A 1 -5.40 -22.52 -0.24
C MET A 1 -4.48 -21.34 -0.02
N SER A 2 -4.62 -20.29 -0.83
CA SER A 2 -3.72 -19.13 -0.78
C SER A 2 -3.96 -18.40 0.53
N ASP A 3 -2.88 -18.12 1.25
CA ASP A 3 -2.88 -17.27 2.43
C ASP A 3 -3.22 -15.85 1.98
N THR A 4 -4.46 -15.41 2.23
CA THR A 4 -4.90 -14.05 1.92
C THR A 4 -4.29 -13.15 3.00
N VAL A 5 -3.10 -12.63 2.74
CA VAL A 5 -2.51 -11.58 3.58
C VAL A 5 -3.43 -10.36 3.45
N ASP A 6 -4.09 -10.01 4.55
CA ASP A 6 -4.79 -8.74 4.67
C ASP A 6 -3.75 -7.61 4.52
N PRO A 7 -3.82 -6.79 3.45
CA PRO A 7 -2.84 -5.73 3.23
C PRO A 7 -2.88 -4.66 4.33
N ASP A 8 -3.98 -4.53 5.06
CA ASP A 8 -4.20 -3.58 6.14
C ASP A 8 -3.95 -4.18 7.53
N ALA A 9 -3.60 -5.47 7.62
CA ALA A 9 -3.18 -6.04 8.90
C ALA A 9 -1.94 -5.28 9.39
N PRO A 10 -1.93 -4.77 10.64
CA PRO A 10 -0.79 -4.03 11.17
C PRO A 10 0.43 -4.93 11.13
N ARG A 11 1.38 -4.58 10.26
CA ARG A 11 2.65 -5.30 10.17
C ARG A 11 3.46 -4.95 11.42
N PRO A 12 4.11 -5.93 12.06
CA PRO A 12 5.01 -5.62 13.16
C PRO A 12 6.09 -4.66 12.66
N ILE A 13 6.24 -3.51 13.31
CA ILE A 13 7.35 -2.60 13.05
C ILE A 13 8.60 -3.28 13.61
N VAL A 14 9.46 -3.76 12.72
CA VAL A 14 10.73 -4.41 13.08
C VAL A 14 11.87 -3.43 12.82
N ALA A 15 12.58 -3.05 13.87
CA ALA A 15 13.85 -2.35 13.76
C ALA A 15 14.99 -3.38 13.84
N GLU A 16 15.90 -3.36 12.87
CA GLU A 16 17.05 -4.28 12.80
C GLU A 16 18.36 -3.49 12.98
N VAL A 17 19.21 -3.96 13.91
CA VAL A 17 20.56 -3.43 14.08
C VAL A 17 21.49 -4.09 13.07
N VAL A 18 21.81 -3.39 11.99
CA VAL A 18 22.68 -3.91 10.91
C VAL A 18 24.17 -3.86 11.31
N ARG A 19 24.56 -2.97 12.24
CA ARG A 19 25.96 -2.79 12.66
C ARG A 19 26.06 -2.24 14.09
N GLY A 20 27.12 -2.64 14.79
CA GLY A 20 27.44 -2.18 16.14
C GLY A 20 26.80 -3.04 17.22
N THR A 21 26.94 -2.62 18.47
CA THR A 21 26.34 -3.26 19.65
C THR A 21 25.78 -2.14 20.55
N PRO A 22 24.61 -1.59 20.20
CA PRO A 22 24.00 -0.53 21.00
C PRO A 22 23.63 -1.07 22.38
N THR A 23 23.65 -0.20 23.38
CA THR A 23 23.13 -0.56 24.72
C THR A 23 21.60 -0.62 24.71
N GLU A 24 21.03 -1.21 25.76
CA GLU A 24 19.57 -1.25 25.93
C GLU A 24 18.98 0.16 26.03
N GLU A 25 19.70 1.08 26.70
CA GLU A 25 19.29 2.47 26.84
C GLU A 25 19.30 3.21 25.50
N GLU A 26 20.31 2.96 24.65
CA GLU A 26 20.38 3.56 23.31
C GLU A 26 19.26 3.06 22.40
N LEU A 27 18.94 1.76 22.46
CA LEU A 27 17.80 1.18 21.75
C LEU A 27 16.48 1.76 22.24
N ALA A 28 16.30 1.89 23.56
CA ALA A 28 15.11 2.48 24.14
C ALA A 28 14.95 3.95 23.71
N ALA A 29 16.04 4.73 23.73
CA ALA A 29 16.04 6.12 23.27
C ALA A 29 15.65 6.23 21.79
N ALA A 30 16.20 5.36 20.93
CA ALA A 30 15.85 5.33 19.51
C ALA A 30 14.36 5.02 19.29
N ILE A 31 13.81 4.03 20.00
CA ILE A 31 12.39 3.67 19.92
C ILE A 31 11.51 4.84 20.35
N VAL A 32 11.84 5.52 21.46
CA VAL A 32 11.07 6.66 21.96
C VAL A 32 11.05 7.79 20.92
N VAL A 33 12.21 8.18 20.40
CA VAL A 33 12.30 9.28 19.43
C VAL A 33 11.54 8.96 18.14
N VAL A 34 11.67 7.74 17.61
CA VAL A 34 10.95 7.32 16.40
C VAL A 34 9.44 7.28 16.65
N SER A 35 9.02 6.78 17.82
CA SER A 35 7.59 6.72 18.17
C SER A 35 6.99 8.11 18.32
N GLU A 36 7.69 9.05 18.96
CA GLU A 36 7.25 10.45 19.08
C GLU A 36 7.16 11.14 17.72
N SER A 37 8.14 10.93 16.83
CA SER A 37 8.10 11.44 15.46
C SER A 37 6.91 10.89 14.69
N TYR A 38 6.68 9.58 14.78
CA TYR A 38 5.57 8.91 14.12
C TYR A 38 4.21 9.44 14.61
N VAL A 39 4.02 9.60 15.92
CA VAL A 39 2.79 10.16 16.48
C VAL A 39 2.53 11.58 15.95
N ARG A 40 3.58 12.40 15.86
CA ARG A 40 3.47 13.74 15.31
C ARG A 40 3.10 13.72 13.83
N GLU A 41 3.75 12.88 13.03
CA GLU A 41 3.46 12.73 11.60
C GLU A 41 2.02 12.28 11.37
N VAL A 42 1.51 11.33 12.16
CA VAL A 42 0.11 10.89 12.13
C VAL A 42 -0.84 12.03 12.49
N ALA A 43 -0.52 12.84 13.51
CA ALA A 43 -1.35 13.98 13.90
C ALA A 43 -1.38 15.09 12.83
N ASP A 44 -0.28 15.28 12.10
CA ASP A 44 -0.15 16.26 11.02
C ASP A 44 -0.69 15.74 9.67
N ALA A 45 -1.04 14.45 9.57
CA ALA A 45 -1.56 13.84 8.36
C ALA A 45 -2.93 14.43 7.98
N THR A 46 -3.06 14.85 6.72
CA THR A 46 -4.30 15.44 6.18
C THR A 46 -5.07 14.50 5.26
N VAL A 47 -4.46 13.37 4.89
CA VAL A 47 -5.08 12.35 4.05
C VAL A 47 -6.01 11.51 4.94
N PRO A 48 -7.25 11.21 4.50
CA PRO A 48 -8.13 10.30 5.21
C PRO A 48 -7.52 8.89 5.33
N ASP A 49 -7.81 8.19 6.44
CA ASP A 49 -7.35 6.81 6.65
C ASP A 49 -7.91 5.83 5.60
N GLU A 50 -9.11 6.11 5.09
CA GLU A 50 -9.69 5.33 4.01
C GLU A 50 -8.95 5.60 2.69
N THR A 51 -8.42 4.53 2.08
CA THR A 51 -7.82 4.64 0.74
C THR A 51 -8.90 5.04 -0.27
N PRO A 52 -8.84 6.25 -0.86
CA PRO A 52 -9.83 6.67 -1.83
C PRO A 52 -9.69 5.83 -3.10
N ARG A 53 -10.81 5.58 -3.79
CA ARG A 53 -10.77 4.93 -5.11
C ARG A 53 -9.88 5.74 -6.04
N SER A 54 -8.96 5.04 -6.69
CA SER A 54 -8.06 5.65 -7.65
C SER A 54 -8.84 6.23 -8.83
N ARG A 55 -8.32 7.30 -9.44
CA ARG A 55 -8.91 7.85 -10.67
C ARG A 55 -8.97 6.81 -11.78
N TRP A 56 -8.04 5.85 -11.79
CA TRP A 56 -8.05 4.72 -12.72
C TRP A 56 -9.27 3.83 -12.51
N GLU A 57 -9.52 3.36 -11.29
CA GLU A 57 -10.70 2.55 -10.95
C GLU A 57 -12.00 3.27 -11.27
N LEU A 58 -12.08 4.58 -11.00
CA LEU A 58 -13.26 5.39 -11.34
C LEU A 58 -13.44 5.55 -12.85
N SER A 59 -12.35 5.61 -13.61
CA SER A 59 -12.36 5.79 -15.07
C SER A 59 -12.43 4.48 -15.86
N ALA A 60 -12.22 3.34 -15.19
CA ALA A 60 -12.24 2.02 -15.79
C ALA A 60 -13.65 1.73 -16.32
N ARG A 61 -13.87 2.05 -17.59
CA ARG A 61 -15.04 1.55 -18.32
C ARG A 61 -14.81 0.06 -18.49
N GLY A 62 -15.76 -0.75 -18.03
CA GLY A 62 -15.66 -2.22 -18.05
C GLY A 62 -15.03 -2.70 -19.34
N LEU A 63 -14.11 -3.68 -19.23
CA LEU A 63 -13.32 -4.18 -20.36
C LEU A 63 -14.21 -4.27 -21.59
N ARG A 64 -13.96 -3.39 -22.57
CA ARG A 64 -14.62 -3.48 -23.88
C ARG A 64 -14.43 -4.92 -24.33
N THR A 65 -15.52 -5.58 -24.72
CA THR A 65 -15.47 -6.94 -25.26
C THR A 65 -14.30 -7.01 -26.25
N PRO A 66 -13.27 -7.84 -25.99
CA PRO A 66 -12.12 -7.92 -26.88
C PRO A 66 -12.60 -8.19 -28.30
N LEU A 67 -12.02 -7.51 -29.28
CA LEU A 67 -12.38 -7.70 -30.68
C LEU A 67 -12.30 -9.20 -31.01
N ASN A 68 -13.40 -9.77 -31.49
CA ASN A 68 -13.46 -11.19 -31.80
C ASN A 68 -12.56 -11.51 -33.00
N ARG A 69 -11.33 -11.95 -32.73
CA ARG A 69 -10.31 -12.23 -33.75
C ARG A 69 -10.67 -13.41 -34.65
N THR A 70 -11.57 -14.30 -34.22
CA THR A 70 -12.01 -15.44 -35.05
C THR A 70 -13.11 -15.06 -36.05
N ALA A 71 -13.76 -13.89 -35.89
CA ALA A 71 -14.76 -13.38 -36.82
C ALA A 71 -14.15 -12.66 -38.07
N GLY A 72 -12.83 -12.44 -38.09
CA GLY A 72 -12.15 -11.68 -39.14
C GLY A 72 -12.51 -10.18 -39.14
N TRP A 73 -12.01 -9.42 -40.13
CA TRP A 73 -12.18 -7.95 -40.21
C TRP A 73 -13.59 -7.49 -40.64
N HIS A 74 -14.52 -8.43 -40.86
CA HIS A 74 -15.80 -8.18 -41.55
C HIS A 74 -16.96 -7.80 -40.62
N GLY A 75 -16.73 -7.70 -39.30
CA GLY A 75 -17.78 -7.47 -38.30
C GLY A 75 -17.65 -6.17 -37.49
N PHE A 76 -16.67 -5.30 -37.78
CA PHE A 76 -16.52 -4.03 -37.08
C PHE A 76 -17.34 -2.94 -37.76
N THR A 77 -18.48 -2.57 -37.17
CA THR A 77 -19.33 -1.45 -37.61
C THR A 77 -19.38 -0.36 -36.54
N GLY A 78 -18.22 0.21 -36.19
CA GLY A 78 -18.14 1.38 -35.30
C GLY A 78 -18.24 1.07 -33.80
#